data_AF-A0AAE0M9E5-F1
#
_entry.id   AF-A0AAE0M9E5-F1
#
_cell.length_a   1.000
_cell.length_b   1.000
_cell.length_c   1.000
_cell.angle_alpha   90.00
_cell.angle_beta   90.00
_cell.angle_gamma   90.00
#
_symmetry.space_group_name_H-M   'P 1'
#
loop_
_entity.id
_entity.type
_entity.pdbx_description
1 polymer ?
#
loop_
_entity_poly.entity_id
_entity_poly.type
_entity_poly.pdbx_seq_one_letter_code
_entity_poly.pdbx_strand_id
1 'polypeptide(L)'
;NGLAAASMTRQALIRLGIPARVVILGTPDEENEAGKHTLLQAGALNDVDVWFMAHPTSTNVVQPMNARINAISSFSAPTHEEVVRKAYDVLVAIHDRVAAGLPGTSSSVVPVEDVGMFASNIVQSQISLGILGTTVDAVDQLVSSILGSTYPGVTFTVAEDTITTISGFSGVNFTAHGPGGHASENTKSPLVLTIETFHALYTQEGVSFYLPGNATSSALDITFDIRSCYTSDLDAVLDVVTGVIGEKAGSISTDTVYPALEVTPFLPDVFIDLFKTAAYSPSQSWPVSTFAPASTDASWVQGAVVDKTTHALLGADRVVFHPNFNICEPGGGMCAFNDEPLFEQVARTEYAYTRTEIVARALADLAVLLLNDGAMMTNTTRILRK
;
A
#
# COMPACT_ATOMS: atom_id res chain seq x y z
N ASN A 1 10.87 -16.14 -7.30
CA ASN A 1 10.17 -17.24 -6.59
C ASN A 1 9.33 -18.11 -7.52
N GLY A 2 8.23 -17.61 -8.10
CA GLY A 2 7.26 -18.43 -8.87
C GLY A 2 7.84 -19.26 -10.01
N LEU A 3 8.80 -18.74 -10.78
CA LEU A 3 9.50 -19.51 -11.83
C LEU A 3 10.20 -20.77 -11.29
N ALA A 4 10.87 -20.64 -10.14
CA ALA A 4 11.56 -21.76 -9.51
C ALA A 4 10.55 -22.81 -9.00
N ALA A 5 9.46 -22.36 -8.36
CA ALA A 5 8.40 -23.24 -7.87
C ALA A 5 7.80 -24.06 -9.03
N ALA A 6 7.37 -23.40 -10.10
CA ALA A 6 6.79 -24.07 -11.26
C ALA A 6 7.77 -25.01 -11.97
N SER A 7 9.05 -24.64 -12.07
CA SER A 7 10.10 -25.51 -12.62
C SER A 7 10.28 -26.78 -11.79
N MET A 8 10.34 -26.64 -10.46
CA MET A 8 10.44 -27.78 -9.53
C MET A 8 9.20 -28.67 -9.56
N THR A 9 8.00 -28.08 -9.55
CA THR A 9 6.72 -28.80 -9.72
C THR A 9 6.73 -29.61 -11.00
N ARG A 10 7.04 -28.97 -12.15
CA ARG A 10 7.12 -29.66 -13.44
C ARG A 10 8.08 -30.84 -13.40
N GLN A 11 9.27 -30.66 -12.82
CA GLN A 11 10.27 -31.72 -12.74
C GLN A 11 9.82 -32.89 -11.84
N ALA A 12 9.15 -32.59 -10.73
CA ALA A 12 8.59 -33.60 -9.82
C ALA A 12 7.47 -34.40 -10.50
N LEU A 13 6.52 -33.72 -11.15
CA LEU A 13 5.42 -34.36 -11.88
C LEU A 13 5.93 -35.33 -12.95
N ILE A 14 6.95 -34.95 -13.72
CA ILE A 14 7.60 -35.82 -14.72
C ILE A 14 8.20 -37.07 -14.06
N ARG A 15 8.90 -36.90 -12.93
CA ARG A 15 9.56 -38.02 -12.22
C ARG A 15 8.56 -38.98 -11.58
N LEU A 16 7.45 -38.45 -11.08
CA LEU A 16 6.40 -39.22 -10.40
C LEU A 16 5.36 -39.79 -11.37
N GLY A 17 5.41 -39.41 -12.65
CA GLY A 17 4.44 -39.85 -13.66
C GLY A 17 3.04 -39.28 -13.44
N ILE A 18 2.92 -38.11 -12.82
CA ILE A 18 1.64 -37.45 -12.54
C ILE A 18 1.25 -36.57 -13.74
N PRO A 19 0.15 -36.87 -14.45
CA PRO A 19 -0.30 -36.06 -15.58
C PRO A 19 -0.94 -34.76 -15.06
N ALA A 20 -0.33 -33.62 -15.37
CA ALA A 20 -0.86 -32.30 -15.02
C ALA A 20 -0.36 -31.21 -15.96
N ARG A 21 -1.05 -30.06 -15.96
CA ARG A 21 -0.64 -28.83 -16.63
C ARG A 21 -0.22 -27.81 -15.57
N VAL A 22 1.03 -27.32 -15.67
CA VAL A 22 1.52 -26.21 -14.84
C VAL A 22 1.51 -24.95 -15.69
N VAL A 23 0.82 -23.91 -15.22
CA VAL A 23 0.74 -22.61 -15.88
C VAL A 23 1.60 -21.62 -15.11
N ILE A 24 2.38 -20.81 -15.83
CA ILE A 24 3.10 -19.67 -15.28
C ILE A 24 2.57 -18.44 -15.99
N LEU A 25 2.09 -17.48 -15.23
CA LEU A 25 1.67 -16.19 -15.74
C LEU A 25 2.52 -15.10 -15.07
N GLY A 26 3.35 -14.45 -15.87
CA GLY A 26 4.03 -13.23 -15.47
C GLY A 26 3.07 -12.05 -15.59
N THR A 27 3.17 -11.10 -14.68
CA THR A 27 2.20 -10.03 -14.56
C THR A 27 2.95 -8.70 -14.65
N PRO A 28 2.78 -7.96 -15.74
CA PRO A 28 3.40 -6.66 -15.86
C PRO A 28 2.72 -5.67 -14.91
N ASP A 29 3.49 -4.73 -14.40
CA ASP A 29 3.00 -3.47 -13.82
C ASP A 29 1.93 -3.59 -12.72
N GLU A 30 2.28 -4.34 -11.66
CA GLU A 30 1.51 -4.50 -10.41
C GLU A 30 1.21 -3.13 -9.77
N GLU A 31 2.22 -2.24 -9.77
CA GLU A 31 2.23 -1.03 -8.93
C GLU A 31 1.56 0.21 -9.57
N ASN A 32 1.38 0.26 -10.91
CA ASN A 32 0.88 1.47 -11.59
C ASN A 32 -0.37 1.25 -12.46
N GLU A 33 -0.41 0.20 -13.27
CA GLU A 33 -1.45 0.02 -14.31
C GLU A 33 -2.39 -1.17 -14.07
N ALA A 34 -2.32 -1.81 -12.89
CA ALA A 34 -3.22 -2.92 -12.57
C ALA A 34 -3.12 -4.06 -13.60
N GLY A 35 -1.92 -4.44 -14.06
CA GLY A 35 -1.77 -5.36 -15.19
C GLY A 35 -2.48 -6.71 -15.00
N LYS A 36 -2.60 -7.21 -13.76
CA LYS A 36 -3.41 -8.42 -13.46
C LYS A 36 -4.90 -8.21 -13.65
N HIS A 37 -5.42 -7.01 -13.41
CA HIS A 37 -6.81 -6.68 -13.72
C HIS A 37 -7.08 -6.81 -15.22
N THR A 38 -6.18 -6.28 -16.06
CA THR A 38 -6.28 -6.41 -17.52
C THR A 38 -6.22 -7.88 -17.98
N LEU A 39 -5.31 -8.67 -17.41
CA LEU A 39 -5.21 -10.11 -17.70
C LEU A 39 -6.46 -10.88 -17.25
N LEU A 40 -7.04 -10.53 -16.09
CA LEU A 40 -8.29 -11.09 -15.61
C LEU A 40 -9.44 -10.79 -16.59
N GLN A 41 -9.59 -9.53 -17.01
CA GLN A 41 -10.63 -9.13 -17.95
C GLN A 41 -10.49 -9.84 -19.31
N ALA A 42 -9.26 -10.10 -19.74
CA ALA A 42 -8.96 -10.87 -20.95
C ALA A 42 -9.19 -12.39 -20.79
N GLY A 43 -9.54 -12.87 -19.59
CA GLY A 43 -9.81 -14.27 -19.31
C GLY A 43 -8.56 -15.14 -19.13
N ALA A 44 -7.37 -14.55 -18.99
CA ALA A 44 -6.11 -15.29 -18.91
C ALA A 44 -6.00 -16.23 -17.69
N LEU A 45 -6.87 -16.02 -16.69
CA LEU A 45 -6.88 -16.77 -15.43
C LEU A 45 -7.97 -17.86 -15.38
N ASN A 46 -8.84 -17.97 -16.39
CA ASN A 46 -10.06 -18.79 -16.32
C ASN A 46 -9.82 -20.30 -16.25
N ASP A 47 -8.70 -20.80 -16.79
CA ASP A 47 -8.48 -22.25 -16.92
C ASP A 47 -7.74 -22.89 -15.73
N VAL A 48 -7.62 -22.19 -14.60
CA VAL A 48 -6.86 -22.63 -13.43
C VAL A 48 -7.61 -22.28 -12.14
N ASP A 49 -7.93 -23.31 -11.37
CA ASP A 49 -8.69 -23.22 -10.10
C ASP A 49 -7.83 -22.79 -8.90
N VAL A 50 -6.52 -23.09 -8.92
CA VAL A 50 -5.59 -22.87 -7.80
C VAL A 50 -4.34 -22.13 -8.29
N TRP A 51 -4.07 -20.98 -7.68
CA TRP A 51 -2.91 -20.14 -7.97
C TRP A 51 -2.01 -19.99 -6.75
N PHE A 52 -0.70 -20.02 -7.01
CA PHE A 52 0.32 -19.76 -6.01
C PHE A 52 1.05 -18.46 -6.35
N MET A 53 1.15 -17.59 -5.37
CA MET A 53 1.93 -16.35 -5.42
C MET A 53 2.65 -16.21 -4.11
N ALA A 54 3.91 -15.81 -4.07
CA ALA A 54 4.58 -15.60 -2.80
C ALA A 54 5.35 -14.31 -2.85
N HIS A 55 5.23 -13.53 -1.78
CA HIS A 55 5.75 -12.18 -1.73
C HIS A 55 6.91 -12.09 -0.73
N PRO A 56 8.11 -11.67 -1.14
CA PRO A 56 9.18 -11.39 -0.20
C PRO A 56 8.81 -10.19 0.67
N THR A 57 9.09 -10.27 1.97
CA THR A 57 8.90 -9.19 2.96
C THR A 57 9.94 -9.32 4.08
N SER A 58 9.78 -8.54 5.15
CA SER A 58 10.60 -8.60 6.37
C SER A 58 10.20 -9.70 7.37
N THR A 59 9.06 -10.38 7.17
CA THR A 59 8.54 -11.37 8.12
C THR A 59 7.84 -12.52 7.40
N ASN A 60 7.92 -13.73 7.96
CA ASN A 60 7.11 -14.85 7.51
C ASN A 60 5.71 -14.69 8.09
N VAL A 61 4.67 -14.70 7.26
CA VAL A 61 3.28 -14.61 7.70
C VAL A 61 2.33 -15.06 6.59
N VAL A 62 1.22 -15.69 6.98
CA VAL A 62 0.05 -15.86 6.11
C VAL A 62 -1.05 -14.92 6.61
N GLN A 63 -1.48 -13.98 5.77
CA GLN A 63 -2.40 -12.92 6.19
C GLN A 63 -3.22 -12.39 5.01
N PRO A 64 -4.36 -11.72 5.27
CA PRO A 64 -5.11 -11.04 4.22
C PRO A 64 -4.35 -9.83 3.68
N MET A 65 -4.82 -9.27 2.56
CA MET A 65 -4.34 -8.02 1.97
C MET A 65 -5.51 -7.05 1.81
N ASN A 66 -5.28 -5.77 2.08
CA ASN A 66 -6.35 -4.77 2.13
C ASN A 66 -6.86 -4.40 0.74
N ALA A 67 -8.13 -4.03 0.69
CA ALA A 67 -8.70 -3.39 -0.48
C ALA A 67 -8.25 -1.93 -0.54
N ARG A 68 -8.15 -1.38 -1.76
CA ARG A 68 -7.73 0.00 -1.98
C ARG A 68 -8.45 0.66 -3.15
N ILE A 69 -8.72 1.95 -3.01
CA ILE A 69 -9.18 2.84 -4.07
C ILE A 69 -8.54 4.22 -3.85
N ASN A 70 -8.18 4.92 -4.92
CA ASN A 70 -7.80 6.32 -4.82
C ASN A 70 -8.97 7.23 -5.13
N ALA A 71 -9.08 8.34 -4.38
CA ALA A 71 -9.84 9.51 -4.79
C ALA A 71 -8.87 10.60 -5.24
N ILE A 72 -8.84 10.87 -6.54
CA ILE A 72 -7.97 11.89 -7.16
C ILE A 72 -8.79 13.18 -7.29
N SER A 73 -8.41 14.19 -6.52
CA SER A 73 -9.15 15.44 -6.37
C SER A 73 -8.38 16.60 -6.98
N SER A 74 -9.03 17.36 -7.86
CA SER A 74 -8.44 18.54 -8.48
C SER A 74 -8.98 19.82 -7.85
N PHE A 75 -8.07 20.68 -7.38
CA PHE A 75 -8.39 21.98 -6.82
C PHE A 75 -7.96 23.08 -7.76
N SER A 76 -8.81 24.10 -7.90
CA SER A 76 -8.46 25.33 -8.59
C SER A 76 -9.04 26.55 -7.88
N ALA A 77 -8.33 27.68 -8.03
CA ALA A 77 -8.73 28.99 -7.53
C ALA A 77 -8.09 30.12 -8.38
N PRO A 78 -8.58 31.36 -8.33
CA PRO A 78 -7.98 32.50 -9.03
C PRO A 78 -6.49 32.73 -8.75
N THR A 79 -6.01 32.49 -7.52
CA THR A 79 -4.60 32.63 -7.16
C THR A 79 -3.99 31.33 -6.63
N HIS A 80 -2.66 31.28 -6.63
CA HIS A 80 -1.91 30.16 -6.10
C HIS A 80 -2.14 29.98 -4.58
N GLU A 81 -2.13 31.07 -3.83
CA GLU A 81 -2.35 31.03 -2.38
C GLU A 81 -3.77 30.56 -2.03
N GLU A 82 -4.76 30.96 -2.84
CA GLU A 82 -6.13 30.51 -2.67
C GLU A 82 -6.28 29.00 -2.96
N VAL A 83 -5.62 28.46 -3.99
CA VAL A 83 -5.70 27.03 -4.28
C VAL A 83 -4.98 26.19 -3.24
N VAL A 84 -3.81 26.65 -2.75
CA VAL A 84 -3.08 25.98 -1.65
C VAL A 84 -3.92 25.96 -0.39
N ARG A 85 -4.50 27.11 0.00
CA ARG A 85 -5.41 27.17 1.15
C ARG A 85 -6.59 26.22 0.99
N LYS A 86 -7.23 26.21 -0.19
CA LYS A 86 -8.38 25.34 -0.47
C LYS A 86 -8.04 23.86 -0.34
N ALA A 87 -6.91 23.43 -0.88
CA ALA A 87 -6.45 22.04 -0.80
C ALA A 87 -6.06 21.66 0.64
N TYR A 88 -5.29 22.50 1.33
CA TYR A 88 -4.90 22.26 2.72
C TYR A 88 -6.09 22.29 3.69
N ASP A 89 -7.12 23.11 3.46
CA ASP A 89 -8.37 23.06 4.23
C ASP A 89 -9.07 21.68 4.11
N VAL A 90 -8.96 21.02 2.95
CA VAL A 90 -9.47 19.65 2.77
C VAL A 90 -8.55 18.64 3.46
N LEU A 91 -7.23 18.78 3.34
CA LEU A 91 -6.27 17.91 4.02
C LEU A 91 -6.46 17.94 5.54
N VAL A 92 -6.68 19.12 6.14
CA VAL A 92 -7.01 19.26 7.56
C VAL A 92 -8.33 18.57 7.89
N ALA A 93 -9.38 18.80 7.10
CA ALA A 93 -10.68 18.18 7.35
C ALA A 93 -10.63 16.64 7.27
N ILE A 94 -9.85 16.09 6.32
CA ILE A 94 -9.61 14.65 6.22
C ILE A 94 -8.78 14.15 7.41
N HIS A 95 -7.70 14.84 7.77
CA HIS A 95 -6.88 14.50 8.93
C HIS A 95 -7.71 14.43 10.22
N ASP A 96 -8.54 15.43 10.48
CA ASP A 96 -9.43 15.47 11.64
C ASP A 96 -10.51 14.37 11.56
N ARG A 97 -11.03 14.08 10.35
CA ARG A 97 -11.97 12.98 10.13
C ARG A 97 -11.36 11.62 10.43
N VAL A 98 -10.10 11.39 10.03
CA VAL A 98 -9.34 10.16 10.33
C VAL A 98 -9.12 10.03 11.83
N ALA A 99 -8.72 11.11 12.51
CA ALA A 99 -8.57 11.12 13.96
C ALA A 99 -9.91 10.83 14.70
N ALA A 100 -11.04 11.24 14.12
CA ALA A 100 -12.38 10.92 14.63
C ALA A 100 -12.86 9.49 14.30
N GLY A 101 -12.11 8.74 13.48
CA GLY A 101 -12.34 7.33 13.15
C GLY A 101 -13.15 7.09 11.87
N LEU A 102 -12.64 6.29 10.96
CA LEU A 102 -13.29 5.95 9.69
C LEU A 102 -14.30 4.80 9.86
N PRO A 103 -15.31 4.68 8.96
CA PRO A 103 -16.14 3.48 8.91
C PRO A 103 -15.33 2.26 8.42
N GLY A 104 -15.88 1.07 8.59
CA GLY A 104 -15.25 -0.17 8.15
C GLY A 104 -14.15 -0.68 9.08
N THR A 105 -13.53 -1.79 8.68
CA THR A 105 -12.55 -2.51 9.50
C THR A 105 -11.13 -2.11 9.11
N SER A 106 -10.37 -1.61 10.09
CA SER A 106 -8.96 -1.21 9.89
C SER A 106 -8.77 -0.28 8.69
N SER A 107 -9.72 0.63 8.47
CA SER A 107 -9.70 1.57 7.36
C SER A 107 -8.69 2.69 7.59
N SER A 108 -8.06 3.16 6.51
CA SER A 108 -7.13 4.28 6.52
C SER A 108 -7.34 5.16 5.29
N VAL A 109 -6.93 6.42 5.41
CA VAL A 109 -6.87 7.38 4.31
C VAL A 109 -5.56 8.12 4.43
N VAL A 110 -4.72 8.04 3.41
CA VAL A 110 -3.42 8.71 3.37
C VAL A 110 -3.37 9.64 2.17
N PRO A 111 -3.26 10.96 2.37
CA PRO A 111 -3.12 11.90 1.26
C PRO A 111 -1.71 11.83 0.65
N VAL A 112 -1.64 12.07 -0.65
CA VAL A 112 -0.42 12.19 -1.45
C VAL A 112 -0.57 13.46 -2.30
N GLU A 113 0.36 14.40 -2.15
CA GLU A 113 0.36 15.67 -2.90
C GLU A 113 0.96 15.52 -4.31
N ASP A 114 0.19 15.72 -5.39
CA ASP A 114 0.68 15.45 -6.74
C ASP A 114 1.55 16.60 -7.28
N VAL A 115 2.79 16.73 -6.80
CA VAL A 115 3.75 17.75 -7.25
C VAL A 115 4.77 17.15 -8.24
N GLY A 116 4.43 17.18 -9.53
CA GLY A 116 5.39 17.05 -10.63
C GLY A 116 5.96 15.64 -10.92
N MET A 117 5.77 14.65 -10.06
CA MET A 117 5.98 13.23 -10.36
C MET A 117 4.86 12.39 -9.76
N PHE A 118 4.08 11.73 -10.63
CA PHE A 118 2.96 10.88 -10.24
C PHE A 118 3.47 9.61 -9.55
N ALA A 119 3.18 9.46 -8.27
CA ALA A 119 3.30 8.19 -7.57
C ALA A 119 2.11 8.05 -6.61
N SER A 120 1.04 7.40 -7.09
CA SER A 120 -0.26 7.35 -6.39
C SER A 120 -0.25 6.55 -5.07
N ASN A 121 0.90 5.99 -4.69
CA ASN A 121 1.07 5.10 -3.53
C ASN A 121 2.39 5.34 -2.77
N ILE A 122 3.13 6.42 -3.10
CA ILE A 122 4.39 6.75 -2.43
C ILE A 122 4.21 8.03 -1.64
N VAL A 123 4.34 7.93 -0.32
CA VAL A 123 4.44 9.09 0.56
C VAL A 123 5.77 9.79 0.28
N GLN A 124 5.72 11.08 -0.02
CA GLN A 124 6.91 11.83 -0.35
C GLN A 124 7.85 11.95 0.85
N SER A 125 9.14 11.74 0.60
CA SER A 125 10.21 11.91 1.58
C SER A 125 10.52 13.38 1.88
N GLN A 126 10.02 14.30 1.06
CA GLN A 126 10.19 15.73 1.23
C GLN A 126 8.94 16.48 0.78
N ILE A 127 8.43 17.38 1.64
CA ILE A 127 7.34 18.31 1.35
C ILE A 127 7.74 19.71 1.81
N SER A 128 7.44 20.72 1.01
CA SER A 128 7.70 22.12 1.34
C SER A 128 6.39 22.92 1.38
N LEU A 129 6.21 23.69 2.45
CA LEU A 129 5.10 24.63 2.62
C LEU A 129 5.66 26.04 2.82
N GLY A 130 5.28 26.94 1.93
CA GLY A 130 5.63 28.35 1.97
C GLY A 130 4.61 29.13 2.79
N ILE A 131 5.08 30.05 3.62
CA ILE A 131 4.25 30.83 4.55
C ILE A 131 4.62 32.31 4.41
N LEU A 132 3.63 33.16 4.16
CA LEU A 132 3.78 34.60 4.08
C LEU A 132 3.22 35.26 5.35
N GLY A 133 3.71 36.45 5.69
CA GLY A 133 3.21 37.22 6.83
C GLY A 133 3.73 36.75 8.20
N THR A 134 4.79 35.95 8.23
CA THR A 134 5.45 35.46 9.46
C THR A 134 6.98 35.51 9.33
N THR A 135 7.71 35.13 10.38
CA THR A 135 9.18 35.09 10.40
C THR A 135 9.71 33.65 10.48
N VAL A 136 10.96 33.45 10.05
CA VAL A 136 11.66 32.15 10.19
C VAL A 136 11.61 31.65 11.63
N ASP A 137 11.97 32.51 12.60
CA ASP A 137 11.99 32.15 14.02
C ASP A 137 10.61 31.70 14.54
N ALA A 138 9.53 32.35 14.08
CA ALA A 138 8.18 32.01 14.52
C ALA A 138 7.74 30.65 13.95
N VAL A 139 8.04 30.37 12.67
CA VAL A 139 7.75 29.09 12.04
C VAL A 139 8.59 27.97 12.64
N ASP A 140 9.89 28.21 12.87
CA ASP A 140 10.80 27.23 13.49
C ASP A 140 10.34 26.80 14.88
N GLN A 141 9.96 27.77 15.72
CA GLN A 141 9.42 27.51 17.06
C GLN A 141 8.10 26.73 17.00
N LEU A 142 7.21 27.09 16.08
CA LEU A 142 5.93 26.40 15.91
C LEU A 142 6.13 24.95 15.46
N VAL A 143 6.88 24.72 14.38
CA VAL A 143 7.12 23.37 13.85
C VAL A 143 7.84 22.51 14.88
N SER A 144 8.81 23.06 15.60
CA SER A 144 9.48 22.39 16.73
C SER A 144 8.51 21.97 17.84
N SER A 145 7.44 22.74 18.08
CA SER A 145 6.42 22.41 19.08
C SER A 145 5.46 21.30 18.64
N ILE A 146 5.27 21.15 17.33
CA ILE A 146 4.42 20.11 16.72
C ILE A 146 5.20 18.81 16.56
N LEU A 147 6.48 18.90 16.15
CA LEU A 147 7.34 17.74 15.90
C LEU A 147 7.69 17.02 17.21
N GLY A 148 6.91 16.00 17.54
CA GLY A 148 7.13 15.11 18.68
C GLY A 148 7.73 13.76 18.30
N SER A 149 7.96 12.91 19.31
CA SER A 149 8.46 11.54 19.14
C SER A 149 7.53 10.60 18.34
N THR A 150 6.34 11.07 17.98
CA THR A 150 5.36 10.32 17.17
C THR A 150 5.61 10.43 15.67
N TYR A 151 6.58 11.24 15.24
CA TYR A 151 7.04 11.39 13.87
C TYR A 151 8.35 10.61 13.64
N PRO A 152 8.30 9.33 13.24
CA PRO A 152 9.50 8.49 13.13
C PRO A 152 10.41 8.96 11.99
N GLY A 153 11.60 9.45 12.32
CA GLY A 153 12.63 9.82 11.34
C GLY A 153 12.31 11.10 10.54
N VAL A 154 11.30 11.88 10.94
CA VAL A 154 10.98 13.16 10.31
C VAL A 154 11.84 14.26 10.94
N THR A 155 12.39 15.11 10.08
CA THR A 155 13.15 16.32 10.43
C THR A 155 12.64 17.48 9.58
N PHE A 156 13.09 18.71 9.85
CA PHE A 156 12.70 19.85 9.04
C PHE A 156 13.78 20.91 8.95
N THR A 157 13.62 21.80 7.97
CA THR A 157 14.37 23.04 7.83
C THR A 157 13.40 24.21 7.62
N VAL A 158 13.78 25.39 8.10
CA VAL A 158 13.06 26.64 7.88
C VAL A 158 14.05 27.68 7.38
N ALA A 159 13.73 28.34 6.28
CA ALA A 159 14.57 29.36 5.69
C ALA A 159 13.73 30.51 5.12
N GLU A 160 14.35 31.68 4.99
CA GLU A 160 13.77 32.76 4.18
C GLU A 160 13.66 32.29 2.74
N ASP A 161 12.50 32.54 2.15
CA ASP A 161 12.24 32.26 0.76
C ASP A 161 12.20 33.55 -0.04
N THR A 162 13.15 33.67 -0.97
CA THR A 162 13.31 34.85 -1.82
C THR A 162 12.49 34.71 -3.10
N ILE A 163 11.23 34.30 -2.97
CA ILE A 163 10.30 34.27 -4.10
C ILE A 163 9.92 35.70 -4.48
N THR A 164 10.47 36.13 -5.61
CA THR A 164 10.28 37.48 -6.18
C THR A 164 8.95 37.66 -6.90
N THR A 165 8.12 36.62 -7.01
CA THR A 165 6.86 36.65 -7.79
C THR A 165 5.61 36.98 -6.96
N ILE A 166 5.68 36.94 -5.63
CA ILE A 166 4.55 37.30 -4.75
C ILE A 166 4.79 38.70 -4.19
N SER A 167 4.45 39.72 -4.98
CA SER A 167 4.23 41.12 -4.57
C SER A 167 5.12 41.67 -3.43
N GLY A 168 6.44 41.49 -3.49
CA GLY A 168 7.40 42.18 -2.61
C GLY A 168 7.46 41.69 -1.16
N PHE A 169 6.93 40.50 -0.83
CA PHE A 169 7.06 39.91 0.50
C PHE A 169 8.19 38.88 0.56
N SER A 170 8.95 38.87 1.65
CA SER A 170 9.83 37.74 2.00
C SER A 170 8.96 36.63 2.59
N GLY A 171 8.94 35.47 1.95
CA GLY A 171 8.27 34.28 2.49
C GLY A 171 9.16 33.51 3.45
N VAL A 172 8.57 32.55 4.14
CA VAL A 172 9.27 31.53 4.91
C VAL A 172 9.00 30.19 4.24
N ASN A 173 10.05 29.50 3.81
CA ASN A 173 9.96 28.13 3.32
C ASN A 173 10.22 27.19 4.49
N PHE A 174 9.21 26.42 4.87
CA PHE A 174 9.33 25.27 5.76
C PHE A 174 9.36 24.00 4.91
N THR A 175 10.45 23.24 5.02
CA THR A 175 10.62 21.95 4.34
C THR A 175 10.75 20.83 5.35
N ALA A 176 9.82 19.89 5.31
CA ALA A 176 9.85 18.66 6.08
C ALA A 176 10.54 17.54 5.28
N HIS A 177 11.40 16.78 5.95
CA HIS A 177 12.10 15.61 5.41
C HIS A 177 11.77 14.40 6.26
N GLY A 178 11.64 13.23 5.66
CA GLY A 178 11.40 12.01 6.41
C GLY A 178 11.56 10.76 5.55
N PRO A 179 11.33 9.57 6.14
CA PRO A 179 11.21 8.37 5.34
C PRO A 179 10.05 8.56 4.35
N GLY A 180 10.34 8.42 3.06
CA GLY A 180 9.29 8.09 2.09
C GLY A 180 8.88 6.64 2.30
N GLY A 181 7.77 6.22 1.72
CA GLY A 181 7.31 4.86 1.92
C GLY A 181 5.96 4.59 1.29
N HIS A 182 5.47 3.37 1.48
CA HIS A 182 4.21 2.91 0.95
C HIS A 182 3.04 3.54 1.73
N ALA A 183 2.01 4.05 1.04
CA ALA A 183 0.90 4.76 1.70
C ALA A 183 0.18 3.92 2.76
N SER A 184 0.20 2.59 2.65
CA SER A 184 -0.40 1.70 3.65
C SER A 184 0.24 1.72 5.04
N GLU A 185 1.45 2.28 5.20
CA GLU A 185 2.10 2.37 6.49
C GLU A 185 1.43 3.37 7.45
N ASN A 186 0.67 4.34 6.91
CA ASN A 186 -0.12 5.31 7.66
C ASN A 186 0.65 5.97 8.83
N THR A 187 1.94 6.25 8.61
CA THR A 187 2.80 6.90 9.60
C THR A 187 2.65 8.42 9.54
N LYS A 188 2.97 9.12 10.64
CA LYS A 188 3.05 10.58 10.63
C LYS A 188 4.19 11.05 9.72
N SER A 189 3.83 11.45 8.51
CA SER A 189 4.75 11.78 7.42
C SER A 189 5.14 13.27 7.37
N PRO A 190 6.10 13.66 6.51
CA PRO A 190 6.37 15.06 6.19
C PRO A 190 5.10 15.84 5.81
N LEU A 191 4.20 15.25 5.02
CA LEU A 191 2.94 15.89 4.63
C LEU A 191 2.05 16.15 5.85
N VAL A 192 1.90 15.18 6.76
CA VAL A 192 1.13 15.36 8.01
C VAL A 192 1.68 16.51 8.85
N LEU A 193 3.01 16.64 8.96
CA LEU A 193 3.62 17.77 9.66
C LEU A 193 3.25 19.11 9.01
N THR A 194 3.19 19.17 7.68
CA THR A 194 2.75 20.39 6.97
C THR A 194 1.27 20.69 7.16
N ILE A 195 0.42 19.66 7.23
CA ILE A 195 -1.01 19.80 7.52
C ILE A 195 -1.22 20.36 8.93
N GLU A 196 -0.55 19.79 9.95
CA GLU A 196 -0.64 20.27 11.33
C GLU A 196 -0.09 21.71 11.46
N THR A 197 1.00 22.03 10.75
CA THR A 197 1.56 23.39 10.71
C THR A 197 0.60 24.39 10.06
N PHE A 198 0.01 24.05 8.91
CA PHE A 198 -1.03 24.85 8.28
C PHE A 198 -2.22 25.04 9.23
N HIS A 199 -2.69 23.98 9.87
CA HIS A 199 -3.83 24.02 10.80
C HIS A 199 -3.56 24.93 12.03
N ALA A 200 -2.31 25.06 12.47
CA ALA A 200 -1.96 25.98 13.55
C ALA A 200 -1.92 27.47 13.11
N LEU A 201 -1.79 27.74 11.82
CA LEU A 201 -1.58 29.08 11.27
C LEU A 201 -2.77 29.61 10.45
N TYR A 202 -3.66 28.76 9.93
CA TYR A 202 -4.62 29.14 8.88
C TYR A 202 -5.60 30.24 9.27
N THR A 203 -5.88 30.45 10.57
CA THR A 203 -6.76 31.51 11.09
C THR A 203 -6.01 32.80 11.44
N GLN A 204 -4.68 32.82 11.37
CA GLN A 204 -3.90 34.00 11.72
C GLN A 204 -4.06 35.08 10.66
N GLU A 205 -4.41 36.29 11.09
CA GLU A 205 -4.59 37.43 10.20
C GLU A 205 -3.25 37.81 9.54
N GLY A 206 -3.28 38.06 8.23
CA GLY A 206 -2.08 38.39 7.46
C GLY A 206 -1.22 37.20 7.04
N VAL A 207 -1.56 35.97 7.45
CA VAL A 207 -0.87 34.75 7.02
C VAL A 207 -1.51 34.16 5.76
N SER A 208 -0.69 33.88 4.76
CA SER A 208 -1.07 33.13 3.55
C SER A 208 -0.03 32.05 3.23
N PHE A 209 -0.37 31.13 2.34
CA PHE A 209 0.42 29.94 2.05
C PHE A 209 0.68 29.79 0.56
N TYR A 210 1.78 29.14 0.20
CA TYR A 210 2.13 28.81 -1.18
C TYR A 210 2.98 27.53 -1.19
N LEU A 211 3.20 26.94 -2.36
CA LEU A 211 4.13 25.83 -2.57
C LEU A 211 5.47 26.37 -3.09
N PRO A 212 6.57 26.26 -2.32
CA PRO A 212 7.88 26.69 -2.75
C PRO A 212 8.30 26.01 -4.06
N GLY A 213 8.88 26.78 -4.98
CA GLY A 213 9.25 26.28 -6.32
C GLY A 213 8.12 26.30 -7.36
N ASN A 214 6.86 26.52 -6.96
CA ASN A 214 5.75 26.74 -7.89
C ASN A 214 4.70 27.70 -7.33
N ALA A 215 5.01 29.00 -7.29
CA ALA A 215 4.10 30.03 -6.79
C ALA A 215 3.10 30.57 -7.84
N THR A 216 3.02 29.95 -9.03
CA THR A 216 2.23 30.49 -10.15
C THR A 216 1.07 29.60 -10.59
N SER A 217 1.08 28.32 -10.19
CA SER A 217 -0.01 27.41 -10.51
C SER A 217 -1.27 27.77 -9.74
N SER A 218 -2.37 27.95 -10.45
CA SER A 218 -3.72 28.10 -9.88
C SER A 218 -4.45 26.77 -9.72
N ALA A 219 -3.73 25.65 -9.90
CA ALA A 219 -4.24 24.30 -9.75
C ALA A 219 -3.32 23.47 -8.83
N LEU A 220 -3.94 22.61 -8.01
CA LEU A 220 -3.25 21.64 -7.17
C LEU A 220 -4.11 20.37 -7.12
N ASP A 221 -3.50 19.22 -7.38
CA ASP A 221 -4.18 17.93 -7.31
C ASP A 221 -3.68 17.16 -6.07
N ILE A 222 -4.60 16.49 -5.39
CA ILE A 222 -4.32 15.64 -4.24
C ILE A 222 -4.95 14.28 -4.48
N THR A 223 -4.15 13.23 -4.36
CA THR A 223 -4.61 11.86 -4.36
C THR A 223 -4.82 11.41 -2.91
N PHE A 224 -5.99 10.87 -2.59
CA PHE A 224 -6.27 10.24 -1.31
C PHE A 224 -6.27 8.72 -1.50
N ASP A 225 -5.26 8.04 -0.96
CA ASP A 225 -5.16 6.58 -0.95
C ASP A 225 -6.05 6.04 0.19
N ILE A 226 -7.14 5.38 -0.19
CA ILE A 226 -8.19 4.91 0.72
C ILE A 226 -8.10 3.40 0.80
N ARG A 227 -8.00 2.86 2.02
CA ARG A 227 -7.89 1.43 2.27
C ARG A 227 -8.88 0.93 3.30
N SER A 228 -9.21 -0.34 3.19
CA SER A 228 -9.91 -1.08 4.25
C SER A 228 -9.56 -2.57 4.18
N CYS A 229 -9.67 -3.27 5.31
CA CYS A 229 -9.39 -4.70 5.36
C CYS A 229 -10.27 -5.47 4.37
N TYR A 230 -11.54 -5.05 4.19
CA TYR A 230 -12.52 -5.71 3.34
C TYR A 230 -12.97 -4.80 2.20
N THR A 231 -13.16 -5.36 1.01
CA THR A 231 -13.68 -4.61 -0.15
C THR A 231 -15.08 -4.04 0.10
N SER A 232 -15.91 -4.74 0.88
CA SER A 232 -17.27 -4.29 1.21
C SER A 232 -17.32 -2.99 2.00
N ASP A 233 -16.21 -2.60 2.65
CA ASP A 233 -16.12 -1.41 3.47
C ASP A 233 -15.68 -0.18 2.67
N LEU A 234 -15.05 -0.38 1.49
CA LEU A 234 -14.45 0.70 0.71
C LEU A 234 -15.44 1.80 0.32
N ASP A 235 -16.64 1.44 -0.15
CA ASP A 235 -17.64 2.42 -0.56
C ASP A 235 -18.01 3.37 0.59
N ALA A 236 -18.17 2.84 1.81
CA ALA A 236 -18.50 3.66 2.97
C ALA A 236 -17.34 4.60 3.37
N VAL A 237 -16.09 4.16 3.22
CA VAL A 237 -14.91 5.01 3.49
C VAL A 237 -14.78 6.07 2.39
N LEU A 238 -14.95 5.69 1.13
CA LEU A 238 -14.93 6.59 -0.02
C LEU A 238 -16.02 7.66 0.07
N ASP A 239 -17.24 7.31 0.46
CA ASP A 239 -18.34 8.27 0.65
C ASP A 239 -18.00 9.30 1.73
N VAL A 240 -17.34 8.88 2.82
CA VAL A 240 -16.86 9.81 3.85
C VAL A 240 -15.80 10.74 3.29
N VAL A 241 -14.80 10.22 2.57
CA VAL A 241 -13.70 11.03 2.02
C VAL A 241 -14.21 12.01 0.98
N THR A 242 -14.96 11.53 -0.01
CA THR A 242 -15.54 12.35 -1.08
C THR A 242 -16.56 13.35 -0.55
N GLY A 243 -17.31 13.01 0.51
CA GLY A 243 -18.19 13.95 1.21
C GLY A 243 -17.44 15.08 1.92
N VAL A 244 -16.27 14.79 2.51
CA VAL A 244 -15.41 15.81 3.14
C VAL A 244 -14.76 16.72 2.09
N ILE A 245 -14.29 16.15 0.97
CA ILE A 245 -13.74 16.92 -0.15
C ILE A 245 -14.85 17.82 -0.73
N GLY A 246 -16.00 17.24 -1.04
CA GLY A 246 -17.21 17.93 -1.48
C GLY A 246 -16.99 18.88 -2.66
N GLU A 247 -17.72 19.98 -2.67
CA GLU A 247 -17.67 21.02 -3.72
C GLU A 247 -16.37 21.86 -3.67
N LYS A 248 -15.45 21.60 -2.72
CA LYS A 248 -14.16 22.28 -2.69
C LYS A 248 -13.25 21.80 -3.82
N ALA A 249 -13.35 20.55 -4.25
CA ALA A 249 -12.68 20.10 -5.46
C ALA A 249 -13.49 20.49 -6.71
N GLY A 250 -12.81 20.89 -7.78
CA GLY A 250 -13.44 21.09 -9.10
C GLY A 250 -13.87 19.76 -9.74
N SER A 251 -13.17 18.67 -9.41
CA SER A 251 -13.54 17.31 -9.76
C SER A 251 -12.94 16.31 -8.78
N ILE A 252 -13.63 15.19 -8.60
CA ILE A 252 -13.12 14.00 -7.93
C ILE A 252 -13.28 12.85 -8.91
N SER A 253 -12.20 12.13 -9.16
CA SER A 253 -12.21 10.88 -9.93
C SER A 253 -11.64 9.75 -9.08
N THR A 254 -11.94 8.51 -9.46
CA THR A 254 -11.41 7.33 -8.77
C THR A 254 -10.70 6.43 -9.76
N ASP A 255 -9.71 5.68 -9.27
CA ASP A 255 -9.07 4.64 -10.05
C ASP A 255 -9.75 3.28 -9.90
N THR A 256 -9.08 2.23 -10.37
CA THR A 256 -9.60 0.86 -10.30
C THR A 256 -9.51 0.34 -8.87
N VAL A 257 -10.62 -0.19 -8.36
CA VAL A 257 -10.65 -0.84 -7.05
C VAL A 257 -9.75 -2.07 -7.04
N TYR A 258 -8.77 -2.08 -6.14
CA TYR A 258 -8.07 -3.27 -5.70
C TYR A 258 -8.93 -3.95 -4.64
N PRO A 259 -9.45 -5.17 -4.90
CA PRO A 259 -10.19 -5.90 -3.88
C PRO A 259 -9.24 -6.40 -2.78
N ALA A 260 -9.81 -6.83 -1.66
CA ALA A 260 -9.10 -7.48 -0.59
C ALA A 260 -8.74 -8.91 -0.99
N LEU A 261 -7.60 -9.39 -0.51
CA LEU A 261 -7.25 -10.81 -0.54
C LEU A 261 -7.56 -11.42 0.81
N GLU A 262 -8.28 -12.53 0.83
CA GLU A 262 -8.60 -13.28 2.03
C GLU A 262 -7.72 -14.52 2.20
N VAL A 263 -7.49 -14.94 3.43
CA VAL A 263 -6.79 -16.20 3.71
C VAL A 263 -7.75 -17.37 3.46
N THR A 264 -7.50 -18.14 2.40
CA THR A 264 -8.33 -19.32 2.09
C THR A 264 -8.20 -20.38 3.18
N PRO A 265 -9.27 -21.15 3.48
CA PRO A 265 -9.15 -22.28 4.39
C PRO A 265 -8.19 -23.34 3.83
N PHE A 266 -7.61 -24.15 4.73
CA PHE A 266 -6.84 -25.37 4.44
C PHE A 266 -5.40 -25.19 3.91
N LEU A 267 -5.17 -24.53 2.76
CA LEU A 267 -3.80 -24.43 2.20
C LEU A 267 -2.76 -23.81 3.16
N PRO A 268 -3.08 -22.76 3.92
CA PRO A 268 -2.18 -22.22 4.94
C PRO A 268 -1.68 -23.27 5.93
N ASP A 269 -2.58 -24.10 6.48
CA ASP A 269 -2.23 -25.10 7.49
C ASP A 269 -1.30 -26.16 6.90
N VAL A 270 -1.58 -26.62 5.69
CA VAL A 270 -0.73 -27.61 5.01
C VAL A 270 0.67 -27.04 4.73
N PHE A 271 0.74 -25.79 4.29
CA PHE A 271 2.01 -25.11 4.07
C PHE A 271 2.80 -24.94 5.38
N ILE A 272 2.13 -24.51 6.46
CA ILE A 272 2.74 -24.33 7.78
C ILE A 272 3.25 -25.68 8.31
N ASP A 273 2.49 -26.75 8.15
CA ASP A 273 2.89 -28.10 8.56
C ASP A 273 4.07 -28.62 7.74
N LEU A 274 4.14 -28.31 6.44
CA LEU A 274 5.28 -28.64 5.60
C LEU A 274 6.58 -27.99 6.13
N PHE A 275 6.51 -26.72 6.56
CA PHE A 275 7.65 -26.00 7.13
C PHE A 275 8.13 -26.55 8.47
N LYS A 276 7.29 -27.28 9.21
CA LYS A 276 7.68 -27.97 10.46
C LYS A 276 8.54 -29.21 10.20
N THR A 277 8.61 -29.71 8.96
CA THR A 277 9.37 -30.92 8.63
C THR A 277 10.86 -30.63 8.46
N ALA A 278 11.70 -31.64 8.73
CA ALA A 278 13.16 -31.52 8.66
C ALA A 278 13.70 -31.19 7.25
N ALA A 279 12.92 -31.42 6.20
CA ALA A 279 13.29 -31.08 4.82
C ALA A 279 13.27 -29.57 4.54
N TYR A 280 12.61 -28.80 5.41
CA TYR A 280 12.47 -27.36 5.30
C TYR A 280 13.23 -26.69 6.46
N SER A 281 12.56 -25.86 7.25
CA SER A 281 13.19 -25.12 8.32
C SER A 281 12.27 -25.12 9.55
N PRO A 282 12.31 -26.20 10.37
CA PRO A 282 11.42 -26.36 11.52
C PRO A 282 11.51 -25.25 12.57
N SER A 283 12.63 -24.52 12.58
CA SER A 283 12.85 -23.37 13.47
C SER A 283 12.11 -22.11 13.02
N GLN A 284 11.49 -22.10 11.84
CA GLN A 284 10.80 -20.94 11.31
C GLN A 284 9.33 -20.93 11.70
N SER A 285 8.93 -19.81 12.29
CA SER A 285 7.53 -19.53 12.56
C SER A 285 6.83 -18.98 11.33
N TRP A 286 5.60 -19.42 11.12
CA TRP A 286 4.68 -18.95 10.09
C TRP A 286 3.32 -18.66 10.74
N PRO A 287 3.19 -17.52 11.44
CA PRO A 287 1.92 -17.13 12.03
C PRO A 287 0.86 -16.88 10.95
N VAL A 288 -0.38 -17.19 11.30
CA VAL A 288 -1.56 -16.67 10.58
C VAL A 288 -1.99 -15.38 11.27
N SER A 289 -2.12 -14.30 10.51
CA SER A 289 -2.50 -12.98 10.99
C SER A 289 -3.80 -12.53 10.34
N THR A 290 -4.56 -11.68 11.05
CA THR A 290 -5.73 -10.96 10.50
C THR A 290 -5.36 -9.54 10.05
N PHE A 291 -4.10 -9.15 10.16
CA PHE A 291 -3.62 -7.85 9.72
C PHE A 291 -3.47 -7.81 8.20
N ALA A 292 -4.04 -6.79 7.57
CA ALA A 292 -4.00 -6.58 6.12
C ALA A 292 -3.08 -5.40 5.78
N PRO A 293 -1.77 -5.64 5.53
CA PRO A 293 -0.75 -4.58 5.52
C PRO A 293 -0.75 -3.72 4.27
N ALA A 294 -1.16 -4.26 3.13
CA ALA A 294 -1.09 -3.64 1.82
C ALA A 294 -2.10 -4.30 0.90
N SER A 295 -2.30 -3.74 -0.29
CA SER A 295 -3.05 -4.38 -1.36
C SER A 295 -2.15 -5.33 -2.13
N THR A 296 -2.74 -6.23 -2.89
CA THR A 296 -1.98 -7.06 -3.82
C THR A 296 -2.83 -7.39 -5.01
N ASP A 297 -2.21 -7.42 -6.18
CA ASP A 297 -2.81 -7.96 -7.39
C ASP A 297 -3.34 -9.41 -7.26
N ALA A 298 -2.89 -10.18 -6.25
CA ALA A 298 -3.41 -11.53 -5.99
C ALA A 298 -4.92 -11.53 -5.69
N SER A 299 -5.46 -10.40 -5.20
CA SER A 299 -6.86 -10.25 -4.85
C SER A 299 -7.79 -10.34 -6.07
N TRP A 300 -7.40 -9.77 -7.23
CA TRP A 300 -8.17 -9.91 -8.46
C TRP A 300 -8.24 -11.35 -8.95
N VAL A 301 -7.15 -12.11 -8.77
CA VAL A 301 -7.16 -13.54 -9.13
C VAL A 301 -8.15 -14.29 -8.25
N GLN A 302 -8.15 -14.00 -6.95
CA GLN A 302 -8.97 -14.69 -5.97
C GLN A 302 -10.45 -14.37 -6.14
N GLY A 303 -10.82 -13.09 -6.26
CA GLY A 303 -12.21 -12.64 -6.26
C GLY A 303 -12.93 -13.09 -4.99
N ALA A 304 -12.40 -12.74 -3.82
CA ALA A 304 -13.01 -13.12 -2.55
C ALA A 304 -14.40 -12.50 -2.36
N VAL A 305 -15.30 -13.27 -1.74
CA VAL A 305 -16.60 -12.80 -1.26
C VAL A 305 -16.72 -13.12 0.20
N VAL A 306 -16.91 -12.06 0.99
CA VAL A 306 -17.09 -12.12 2.43
C VAL A 306 -18.53 -11.77 2.81
N ASP A 307 -18.97 -12.28 3.96
CA ASP A 307 -20.22 -11.86 4.58
C ASP A 307 -20.10 -10.41 5.07
N LYS A 308 -21.06 -9.55 4.70
CA LYS A 308 -20.98 -8.11 4.98
C LYS A 308 -21.05 -7.74 6.47
N THR A 309 -21.45 -8.66 7.35
CA THR A 309 -21.61 -8.38 8.79
C THR A 309 -20.54 -9.08 9.62
N THR A 310 -20.23 -10.32 9.29
CA THR A 310 -19.28 -11.15 10.03
C THR A 310 -17.88 -11.17 9.41
N HIS A 311 -17.76 -10.70 8.17
CA HIS A 311 -16.55 -10.77 7.34
C HIS A 311 -15.99 -12.18 7.14
N ALA A 312 -16.82 -13.21 7.36
CA ALA A 312 -16.43 -14.58 7.05
C ALA A 312 -16.30 -14.76 5.54
N LEU A 313 -15.20 -15.38 5.08
CA LEU A 313 -15.02 -15.77 3.67
C LEU A 313 -16.08 -16.80 3.27
N LEU A 314 -17.00 -16.40 2.39
CA LEU A 314 -18.10 -17.21 1.88
C LEU A 314 -17.72 -17.97 0.60
N GLY A 315 -16.82 -17.41 -0.19
CA GLY A 315 -16.37 -18.02 -1.43
C GLY A 315 -15.31 -17.20 -2.16
N ALA A 316 -14.74 -17.80 -3.19
CA ALA A 316 -13.77 -17.17 -4.09
C ALA A 316 -14.04 -17.61 -5.54
N ASP A 317 -13.61 -16.81 -6.51
CA ASP A 317 -13.62 -17.23 -7.92
C ASP A 317 -12.51 -18.24 -8.18
N ARG A 318 -11.37 -18.08 -7.50
CA ARG A 318 -10.21 -18.99 -7.56
C ARG A 318 -9.58 -19.12 -6.18
N VAL A 319 -8.95 -20.27 -5.92
CA VAL A 319 -8.11 -20.44 -4.74
C VAL A 319 -6.79 -19.73 -5.01
N VAL A 320 -6.40 -18.83 -4.13
CA VAL A 320 -5.11 -18.15 -4.18
C VAL A 320 -4.42 -18.35 -2.84
N PHE A 321 -3.22 -18.91 -2.88
CA PHE A 321 -2.35 -18.96 -1.70
C PHE A 321 -1.21 -17.96 -1.87
N HIS A 322 -1.16 -17.00 -0.94
CA HIS A 322 -0.26 -15.84 -0.95
C HIS A 322 0.54 -15.69 0.37
N PRO A 323 1.57 -16.51 0.63
CA PRO A 323 2.43 -16.31 1.79
C PRO A 323 3.39 -15.13 1.59
N ASN A 324 3.53 -14.31 2.63
CA ASN A 324 4.60 -13.32 2.74
C ASN A 324 5.79 -13.95 3.48
N PHE A 325 7.00 -13.82 2.96
CA PHE A 325 8.15 -14.55 3.48
C PHE A 325 9.35 -13.66 3.76
N ASN A 326 9.98 -13.89 4.91
CA ASN A 326 11.13 -13.12 5.37
C ASN A 326 12.37 -13.38 4.50
N ILE A 327 12.89 -12.31 3.90
CA ILE A 327 14.19 -12.27 3.21
C ILE A 327 15.27 -11.46 3.95
N CYS A 328 14.96 -10.90 5.11
CA CYS A 328 15.86 -10.13 5.93
C CYS A 328 16.62 -11.02 6.93
N GLU A 329 17.95 -10.87 6.98
CA GLU A 329 18.83 -11.63 7.86
C GLU A 329 18.54 -11.36 9.35
N PRO A 330 18.53 -12.40 10.20
CA PRO A 330 18.41 -12.23 11.64
C PRO A 330 19.58 -11.40 12.20
N GLY A 331 19.29 -10.46 13.10
CA GLY A 331 20.32 -9.64 13.77
C GLY A 331 20.38 -8.17 13.34
N GLY A 332 19.39 -7.67 12.58
CA GLY A 332 19.20 -6.23 12.35
C GLY A 332 20.05 -5.64 11.24
N GLY A 333 20.38 -6.43 10.21
CA GLY A 333 20.97 -5.91 8.98
C GLY A 333 19.99 -5.05 8.17
N MET A 334 20.41 -4.70 6.94
CA MET A 334 19.57 -4.00 5.96
C MET A 334 18.29 -4.80 5.69
N CYS A 335 17.14 -4.19 5.92
CA CYS A 335 15.83 -4.74 5.60
C CYS A 335 14.99 -3.61 5.01
N ALA A 336 14.47 -3.83 3.82
CA ALA A 336 13.80 -2.82 3.01
C ALA A 336 12.56 -3.47 2.40
N PHE A 337 11.47 -2.71 2.25
CA PHE A 337 10.29 -3.14 1.47
C PHE A 337 10.57 -3.09 -0.03
N ASN A 338 9.77 -3.80 -0.84
CA ASN A 338 9.99 -3.95 -2.29
C ASN A 338 10.13 -2.62 -3.06
N ASP A 339 9.52 -1.55 -2.55
CA ASP A 339 9.50 -0.24 -3.21
C ASP A 339 10.60 0.69 -2.72
N GLU A 340 11.42 0.23 -1.77
CA GLU A 340 12.57 0.98 -1.29
C GLU A 340 13.81 0.70 -2.16
N PRO A 341 14.64 1.72 -2.47
CA PRO A 341 15.88 1.53 -3.23
C PRO A 341 16.85 0.49 -2.63
N LEU A 342 16.77 0.24 -1.32
CA LEU A 342 17.60 -0.74 -0.62
C LEU A 342 17.15 -2.19 -0.85
N PHE A 343 15.92 -2.43 -1.35
CA PHE A 343 15.40 -3.77 -1.60
C PHE A 343 16.27 -4.58 -2.56
N GLU A 344 16.78 -3.95 -3.61
CA GLU A 344 17.67 -4.60 -4.57
C GLU A 344 18.90 -5.20 -3.88
N GLN A 345 19.45 -4.49 -2.89
CA GLN A 345 20.62 -4.95 -2.14
C GLN A 345 20.25 -6.13 -1.24
N VAL A 346 19.12 -6.05 -0.53
CA VAL A 346 18.62 -7.14 0.32
C VAL A 346 18.33 -8.40 -0.51
N ALA A 347 17.63 -8.26 -1.63
CA ALA A 347 17.23 -9.35 -2.50
C ALA A 347 18.41 -10.08 -3.17
N ARG A 348 19.58 -9.43 -3.26
CA ARG A 348 20.82 -10.00 -3.81
C ARG A 348 21.66 -10.77 -2.78
N THR A 349 21.27 -10.79 -1.50
CA THR A 349 22.00 -11.53 -0.47
C THR A 349 21.83 -13.05 -0.63
N GLU A 350 22.82 -13.82 -0.20
CA GLU A 350 22.74 -15.28 -0.17
C GLU A 350 21.60 -15.77 0.74
N TYR A 351 21.37 -15.08 1.85
CA TYR A 351 20.24 -15.35 2.72
C TYR A 351 18.93 -15.17 1.97
N ALA A 352 18.65 -14.00 1.38
CA ALA A 352 17.42 -13.75 0.64
C ALA A 352 17.18 -14.77 -0.49
N TYR A 353 18.25 -15.14 -1.22
CA TYR A 353 18.17 -16.18 -2.24
C TYR A 353 17.79 -17.54 -1.66
N THR A 354 18.46 -17.97 -0.58
CA THR A 354 18.19 -19.23 0.12
C THR A 354 16.76 -19.27 0.66
N ARG A 355 16.29 -18.16 1.25
CA ARG A 355 14.90 -18.02 1.73
C ARG A 355 13.89 -18.16 0.60
N THR A 356 14.16 -17.47 -0.51
CA THR A 356 13.33 -17.52 -1.72
C THR A 356 13.25 -18.93 -2.29
N GLU A 357 14.36 -19.67 -2.31
CA GLU A 357 14.43 -21.04 -2.80
C GLU A 357 13.64 -22.01 -1.91
N ILE A 358 13.79 -21.92 -0.58
CA ILE A 358 13.07 -22.76 0.38
C ILE A 358 11.55 -22.60 0.20
N VAL A 359 11.07 -21.36 0.08
CA VAL A 359 9.64 -21.10 -0.16
C VAL A 359 9.21 -21.63 -1.52
N ALA A 360 10.02 -21.46 -2.57
CA ALA A 360 9.71 -22.01 -3.89
C ALA A 360 9.60 -23.55 -3.88
N ARG A 361 10.47 -24.24 -3.11
CA ARG A 361 10.39 -25.69 -2.90
C ARG A 361 9.09 -26.08 -2.20
N ALA A 362 8.70 -25.35 -1.16
CA ALA A 362 7.48 -25.62 -0.41
C ALA A 362 6.22 -25.45 -1.27
N LEU A 363 6.17 -24.38 -2.08
CA LEU A 363 5.09 -24.19 -3.06
C LEU A 363 5.07 -25.31 -4.10
N ALA A 364 6.25 -25.77 -4.54
CA ALA A 364 6.33 -26.85 -5.50
C ALA A 364 5.82 -28.17 -4.95
N ASP A 365 6.21 -28.52 -3.72
CA ASP A 365 5.71 -29.69 -3.00
C ASP A 365 4.20 -29.61 -2.78
N LEU A 366 3.69 -28.46 -2.34
CA LEU A 366 2.27 -28.25 -2.15
C LEU A 366 1.48 -28.45 -3.45
N ALA A 367 1.98 -27.94 -4.58
CA ALA A 367 1.39 -28.16 -5.89
C ALA A 367 1.40 -29.65 -6.30
N VAL A 368 2.49 -30.37 -6.04
CA VAL A 368 2.58 -31.82 -6.32
C VAL A 368 1.60 -32.61 -5.45
N LEU A 369 1.51 -32.28 -4.15
CA LEU A 369 0.57 -32.92 -3.22
C LEU A 369 -0.87 -32.74 -3.70
N LEU A 370 -1.26 -31.51 -4.08
CA LEU A 370 -2.59 -31.23 -4.62
C LEU A 370 -2.90 -32.01 -5.90
N LEU A 371 -1.92 -32.10 -6.80
CA LEU A 371 -2.10 -32.81 -8.08
C LEU A 371 -2.10 -34.33 -7.93
N ASN A 372 -1.52 -34.85 -6.84
CA ASN A 372 -1.45 -36.29 -6.56
C ASN A 372 -2.59 -36.78 -5.66
N ASP A 373 -3.18 -35.90 -4.84
CA ASP A 373 -4.24 -36.23 -3.88
C ASP A 373 -5.55 -35.52 -4.24
N GLY A 374 -6.49 -36.27 -4.83
CA GLY A 374 -7.80 -35.74 -5.22
C GLY A 374 -8.67 -35.29 -4.04
N ALA A 375 -8.51 -35.86 -2.84
CA ALA A 375 -9.23 -35.42 -1.65
C ALA A 375 -8.68 -34.07 -1.18
N MET A 376 -7.37 -33.89 -1.23
CA MET A 376 -6.72 -32.62 -0.94
C MET A 376 -7.18 -31.53 -1.91
N MET A 377 -7.16 -31.79 -3.22
CA MET A 377 -7.66 -30.87 -4.24
C MET A 377 -9.15 -30.52 -4.02
N THR A 378 -9.98 -31.50 -3.69
CA THR A 378 -11.41 -31.29 -3.41
C THR A 378 -11.60 -30.39 -2.19
N ASN A 379 -10.82 -30.58 -1.12
CA ASN A 379 -10.92 -29.75 0.07
C ASN A 379 -10.46 -28.32 -0.20
N THR A 380 -9.35 -28.15 -0.92
CA THR A 380 -8.82 -26.86 -1.36
C THR A 380 -9.83 -26.08 -2.19
N THR A 381 -10.47 -26.73 -3.17
CA THR A 381 -11.39 -26.08 -4.13
C THR A 381 -12.82 -25.96 -3.62
N ARG A 382 -13.11 -26.39 -2.38
CA ARG A 382 -14.45 -26.31 -1.78
C ARG A 382 -14.96 -24.87 -1.63
N ILE A 383 -14.05 -23.90 -1.53
CA ILE A 383 -14.38 -22.48 -1.40
C ILE A 383 -14.79 -21.82 -2.73
N LEU A 384 -14.62 -22.52 -3.86
CA LEU A 384 -14.93 -21.96 -5.17
C LEU A 384 -16.44 -21.80 -5.35
N ARG A 385 -16.83 -20.63 -5.85
CA ARG A 385 -18.21 -20.33 -6.27
C ARG A 385 -18.42 -20.94 -7.66
N LYS A 386 -19.02 -22.14 -7.71
CA LYS A 386 -19.38 -22.82 -8.97
C LYS A 386 -20.76 -22.44 -9.46
#